data_AF-A0AA89BLD3-F1
#
_entry.id   AF-A0AA89BLD3-F1
#
_cell.length_a   1.000
_cell.length_b   1.000
_cell.length_c   1.000
_cell.angle_alpha   90.00
_cell.angle_beta   90.00
_cell.angle_gamma   90.00
#
_symmetry.space_group_name_H-M   'P 1'
#
loop_
_entity.id
_entity.type
_entity.pdbx_description
1 polymer ?
#
loop_
_entity_poly.entity_id
_entity_poly.type
_entity_poly.pdbx_seq_one_letter_code
_entity_poly.pdbx_strand_id
1 'polypeptide(L)'
;MEIEGVTFHRLHRLGRPTPVKNRPVIAKFVLFKDRETVRKSARDKLTGTEFGISEQLPTEINDRRRELYPTYKMAKRQGKRANFVMDKRYIDGGRYDERTYLRRTWYG
;
A
#
# COMPACT_ATOMS: atom_id res chain seq x y z
N MET A 1 14.26 0.65 -20.80
CA MET A 1 14.07 -0.79 -21.09
C MET A 1 12.60 -1.02 -21.37
N GLU A 2 12.26 -1.76 -22.41
CA GLU A 2 10.86 -2.09 -22.75
C GLU A 2 10.61 -3.57 -22.54
N ILE A 3 9.46 -3.91 -21.95
CA ILE A 3 9.02 -5.29 -21.68
C ILE A 3 7.51 -5.34 -21.93
N GLU A 4 7.04 -6.22 -22.81
CA GLU A 4 5.61 -6.39 -23.13
C GLU A 4 4.88 -5.07 -23.43
N GLY A 5 5.53 -4.16 -24.17
CA GLY A 5 4.97 -2.86 -24.52
C GLY A 5 4.94 -1.84 -23.38
N VAL A 6 5.55 -2.15 -22.22
CA VAL A 6 5.73 -1.21 -21.11
C VAL A 6 7.18 -0.71 -21.07
N THR A 7 7.35 0.61 -21.10
CA THR A 7 8.67 1.22 -21.00
C THR A 7 9.00 1.63 -19.56
N PHE A 8 10.14 1.16 -19.07
CA PHE A 8 10.70 1.50 -17.76
C PHE A 8 11.90 2.43 -17.90
N HIS A 9 11.91 3.47 -17.05
CA HIS A 9 13.05 4.32 -16.82
C HIS A 9 14.09 3.63 -15.93
N ARG A 10 13.66 2.90 -14.90
CA ARG A 10 14.55 2.21 -13.96
C ARG A 10 13.90 0.97 -13.37
N LEU A 11 14.66 -0.12 -13.32
CA LEU A 11 14.31 -1.35 -12.62
C LEU A 11 15.50 -1.77 -11.77
N HIS A 12 15.28 -1.95 -10.47
CA HIS A 12 16.33 -2.38 -9.55
C HIS A 12 15.74 -3.03 -8.30
N ARG A 13 16.57 -3.77 -7.56
CA ARG A 13 16.21 -4.39 -6.29
C ARG A 13 16.61 -3.44 -5.15
N LEU A 14 15.72 -3.24 -4.19
CA LEU A 14 15.99 -2.39 -3.03
C LEU A 14 16.75 -3.16 -1.94
N GLY A 15 17.78 -2.53 -1.37
CA GLY A 15 18.55 -3.07 -0.24
C GLY A 15 19.60 -4.12 -0.62
N ARG A 16 20.35 -4.56 0.41
CA ARG A 16 21.41 -5.55 0.28
C ARG A 16 20.83 -6.97 0.13
N PRO A 17 21.46 -7.86 -0.65
CA PRO A 17 21.06 -9.26 -0.73
C PRO A 17 21.06 -9.92 0.65
N THR A 18 20.04 -10.73 0.94
CA THR A 18 19.95 -11.53 2.16
C THR A 18 19.41 -12.91 1.80
N PRO A 19 19.92 -14.01 2.39
CA PRO A 19 19.45 -15.36 2.08
C PRO A 19 18.02 -15.64 2.57
N VAL A 20 17.53 -14.85 3.54
CA VAL A 20 16.25 -15.10 4.23
C VAL A 20 15.04 -14.53 3.47
N LYS A 21 15.22 -13.48 2.68
CA LYS A 21 14.09 -12.78 2.06
C LYS A 21 14.40 -12.26 0.66
N ASN A 22 13.38 -12.36 -0.20
CA ASN A 22 13.38 -11.70 -1.49
C ASN A 22 13.35 -10.18 -1.29
N ARG A 23 14.27 -9.49 -1.96
CA ARG A 23 14.30 -8.01 -2.00
C ARG A 23 13.07 -7.47 -2.74
N PRO A 24 12.53 -6.29 -2.39
CA PRO A 24 11.52 -5.67 -3.23
C PRO A 24 12.13 -5.19 -4.55
N VAL A 25 11.34 -5.23 -5.64
CA VAL A 25 11.69 -4.59 -6.92
C VAL A 25 11.10 -3.18 -6.93
N ILE A 26 11.90 -2.20 -7.32
CA ILE A 26 11.43 -0.83 -7.58
C ILE A 26 11.44 -0.60 -9.09
N ALA A 27 10.25 -0.37 -9.63
CA ALA A 27 10.01 -0.08 -11.03
C ALA A 27 9.58 1.40 -11.21
N LYS A 28 10.42 2.19 -11.88
CA LYS A 28 10.07 3.53 -12.34
C LYS A 28 9.63 3.43 -13.80
N PHE A 29 8.34 3.62 -14.02
CA PHE A 29 7.72 3.64 -15.35
C PHE A 29 8.02 4.97 -16.04
N VAL A 30 8.11 4.95 -17.37
CA VAL A 30 8.16 6.18 -18.18
C VAL A 30 6.77 6.81 -18.23
N LEU A 31 5.74 6.02 -18.49
CA LEU A 31 4.36 6.48 -18.63
C LEU A 31 3.55 6.16 -17.37
N PHE A 32 2.79 7.16 -16.91
CA PHE A 32 1.88 6.98 -15.78
C PHE A 32 0.76 5.98 -16.09
N LYS A 33 0.28 5.94 -17.34
CA LYS A 33 -0.75 5.00 -17.79
C LYS A 33 -0.29 3.55 -17.59
N ASP A 34 0.93 3.22 -17.97
CA ASP A 34 1.47 1.86 -17.84
C ASP A 34 1.63 1.46 -16.38
N ARG A 35 2.14 2.39 -15.54
CA ARG A 35 2.21 2.21 -14.09
C ARG A 35 0.83 1.84 -13.52
N GLU A 36 -0.21 2.59 -13.91
CA GLU A 36 -1.57 2.38 -13.43
C GLU A 36 -2.18 1.07 -13.92
N THR A 37 -1.96 0.72 -15.19
CA THR A 37 -2.41 -0.54 -15.76
C THR A 37 -1.82 -1.72 -14.99
N VAL A 38 -0.49 -1.71 -14.77
CA VAL A 38 0.19 -2.75 -13.99
C VAL A 38 -0.32 -2.78 -12.54
N ARG A 39 -0.41 -1.62 -11.88
CA ARG A 39 -0.87 -1.53 -10.48
C ARG A 39 -2.29 -2.05 -10.29
N LYS A 40 -3.22 -1.72 -11.20
CA LYS A 40 -4.62 -2.17 -11.12
C LYS A 40 -4.77 -3.67 -11.38
N SER A 41 -3.94 -4.22 -12.27
CA SER A 41 -3.95 -5.66 -12.56
C SER A 41 -3.55 -6.54 -11.36
N ALA A 42 -2.88 -5.98 -10.34
CA ALA A 42 -2.41 -6.71 -9.18
C ALA A 42 -3.54 -7.43 -8.43
N ARG A 43 -4.73 -6.83 -8.36
CA ARG A 43 -5.88 -7.44 -7.68
C ARG A 43 -6.26 -8.76 -8.32
N ASP A 44 -6.26 -8.82 -9.64
CA ASP A 44 -6.74 -10.00 -10.37
C ASP A 44 -5.61 -11.03 -10.55
N LYS A 45 -4.38 -10.57 -10.76
CA LYS A 45 -3.24 -11.44 -11.09
C LYS A 45 -2.46 -11.97 -9.89
N LEU A 46 -2.47 -11.26 -8.75
CA LEU A 46 -1.63 -11.61 -7.59
C LEU A 46 -2.44 -12.15 -6.40
N THR A 47 -3.77 -12.19 -6.49
CA THR A 47 -4.60 -12.81 -5.45
C THR A 47 -4.23 -14.28 -5.31
N GLY A 48 -3.97 -14.71 -4.07
CA GLY A 48 -3.52 -16.09 -3.77
C GLY A 48 -2.01 -16.32 -3.89
N THR A 49 -1.25 -15.32 -4.35
CA THR A 49 0.22 -15.38 -4.38
C THR A 49 0.84 -14.70 -3.15
N GLU A 50 2.13 -14.96 -2.91
CA GLU A 50 2.91 -14.26 -1.88
C GLU A 50 3.40 -12.86 -2.33
N PHE A 51 3.09 -12.47 -3.57
CA PHE A 51 3.54 -11.22 -4.15
C PHE A 51 2.46 -10.14 -4.03
N GLY A 52 2.92 -8.89 -3.96
CA GLY A 52 2.05 -7.72 -3.95
C GLY A 52 2.71 -6.55 -4.67
N ILE A 53 1.87 -5.67 -5.21
CA ILE A 53 2.31 -4.41 -5.81
C ILE A 53 1.76 -3.27 -4.96
N SER A 54 2.64 -2.38 -4.55
CA SER A 54 2.30 -1.16 -3.81
C SER A 54 3.02 0.04 -4.40
N GLU A 55 2.44 1.21 -4.21
CA GLU A 55 3.08 2.46 -4.60
C GLU A 55 4.21 2.81 -3.62
N GLN A 56 5.30 3.35 -4.14
CA GLN A 56 6.36 3.91 -3.31
C GLN A 56 5.90 5.26 -2.77
N LEU A 57 5.65 5.33 -1.46
CA LEU A 57 5.26 6.54 -0.76
C LEU A 57 6.45 7.11 0.02
N PRO A 58 6.45 8.43 0.30
CA PRO A 58 7.38 9.04 1.25
C PRO A 58 7.38 8.32 2.61
N THR A 59 8.53 8.35 3.28
CA THR A 59 8.74 7.66 4.55
C THR A 59 7.73 8.09 5.61
N GLU A 60 7.44 9.39 5.69
CA GLU A 60 6.50 9.98 6.64
C GLU A 60 5.09 9.40 6.49
N ILE A 61 4.68 9.10 5.26
CA ILE A 61 3.39 8.47 4.99
C ILE A 61 3.42 7.00 5.38
N ASN A 62 4.51 6.29 5.08
CA ASN A 62 4.64 4.88 5.46
C ASN A 62 4.65 4.68 6.97
N ASP A 63 5.30 5.58 7.72
CA ASP A 63 5.35 5.53 9.17
C ASP A 63 3.96 5.71 9.80
N ARG A 64 3.21 6.74 9.36
CA ARG A 64 1.81 6.92 9.77
C ARG A 64 0.94 5.71 9.41
N ARG A 65 1.14 5.13 8.22
CA ARG A 65 0.41 3.92 7.82
C ARG A 65 0.73 2.73 8.73
N ARG A 66 1.98 2.60 9.18
CA ARG A 66 2.44 1.53 10.07
C ARG A 66 1.75 1.62 11.43
N GLU A 67 1.70 2.82 12.02
CA GLU A 67 1.03 3.06 13.31
C GLU A 67 -0.43 2.65 13.27
N LEU A 68 -1.10 3.07 12.21
CA LEU A 68 -2.49 2.74 12.09
C LEU A 68 -2.62 1.19 11.87
N TYR A 69 -1.66 0.46 11.24
CA TYR A 69 -1.88 -0.86 10.54
C TYR A 69 -2.68 -1.91 11.31
N PRO A 70 -2.48 -2.08 12.63
CA PRO A 70 -3.29 -2.97 13.44
C PRO A 70 -4.80 -2.74 13.31
N THR A 71 -5.27 -1.48 13.35
CA THR A 71 -6.70 -1.15 13.30
C THR A 71 -7.33 -1.48 11.96
N TYR A 72 -6.62 -1.23 10.85
CA TYR A 72 -7.05 -1.60 9.50
C TYR A 72 -7.18 -3.11 9.36
N LYS A 73 -6.17 -3.85 9.85
CA LYS A 73 -6.19 -5.32 9.80
C LYS A 73 -7.37 -5.88 10.59
N MET A 74 -7.65 -5.31 11.76
CA MET A 74 -8.81 -5.68 12.58
C MET A 74 -10.14 -5.37 11.86
N ALA A 75 -10.29 -4.18 11.27
CA ALA A 75 -11.49 -3.83 10.51
C ALA A 75 -11.74 -4.77 9.32
N LYS A 76 -10.69 -5.13 8.56
CA LYS A 76 -10.79 -6.11 7.47
C LYS A 76 -11.19 -7.49 7.95
N ARG A 77 -10.67 -7.94 9.11
CA ARG A 77 -11.09 -9.21 9.75
C ARG A 77 -12.56 -9.20 10.16
N GLN A 78 -13.09 -8.05 10.57
CA GLN A 78 -14.51 -7.84 10.90
C GLN A 78 -15.40 -7.68 9.65
N GLY A 79 -14.88 -7.85 8.43
CA GLY A 79 -15.65 -7.70 7.19
C GLY A 79 -15.96 -6.25 6.80
N LYS A 80 -15.41 -5.25 7.50
CA LYS A 80 -15.65 -3.83 7.24
C LYS A 80 -14.94 -3.35 5.98
N ARG A 81 -15.50 -2.31 5.34
CA ARG A 81 -14.89 -1.65 4.19
C ARG A 81 -13.79 -0.70 4.66
N ALA A 82 -12.58 -1.23 4.84
CA ALA A 82 -11.42 -0.44 5.23
C ALA A 82 -10.48 -0.20 4.04
N ASN A 83 -10.05 1.05 3.83
CA ASN A 83 -9.08 1.46 2.80
C ASN A 83 -8.16 2.57 3.33
N PHE A 84 -6.99 2.70 2.70
CA PHE A 84 -6.07 3.82 2.91
C PHE A 84 -6.10 4.78 1.72
N VAL A 85 -6.04 6.08 2.02
CA VAL A 85 -5.78 7.13 1.02
C VAL A 85 -4.68 8.02 1.59
N MET A 86 -3.49 8.00 0.95
CA MET A 86 -2.28 8.65 1.46
C MET A 86 -1.99 8.24 2.91
N ASP A 87 -1.90 9.20 3.84
CA ASP A 87 -1.69 9.00 5.27
C ASP A 87 -3.00 8.78 6.06
N LYS A 88 -4.16 8.85 5.39
CA LYS A 88 -5.48 8.79 6.03
C LYS A 88 -6.13 7.43 5.82
N ARG A 89 -6.95 7.03 6.80
CA ARG A 89 -7.77 5.82 6.71
C ARG A 89 -9.24 6.10 6.68
N TYR A 90 -9.95 5.21 6.01
CA TYR A 90 -11.40 5.21 5.93
C TYR A 90 -11.90 3.83 6.29
N ILE A 91 -12.81 3.75 7.26
CA ILE A 91 -13.52 2.53 7.64
C ILE A 91 -15.01 2.82 7.48
N ASP A 92 -15.70 2.00 6.67
CA ASP A 92 -17.12 2.14 6.34
C ASP A 92 -17.51 3.55 5.86
N GLY A 93 -16.60 4.21 5.14
CA GLY A 93 -16.79 5.56 4.58
C GLY A 93 -16.44 6.71 5.52
N GLY A 94 -16.29 6.46 6.83
CA GLY A 94 -15.84 7.46 7.80
C GLY A 94 -14.33 7.63 7.82
N ARG A 95 -13.83 8.89 7.83
CA ARG A 95 -12.41 9.20 8.08
C ARG A 95 -12.03 8.78 9.49
N TYR A 96 -10.98 7.99 9.62
CA TYR A 96 -10.38 7.65 10.90
C TYR A 96 -9.16 8.57 11.11
N ASP A 97 -9.32 9.57 11.95
CA ASP A 97 -8.21 10.35 12.52
C ASP A 97 -8.03 9.98 14.00
N GLU A 98 -6.81 10.08 14.52
CA GLU A 98 -6.52 9.82 15.94
C GLU A 98 -7.25 10.79 16.88
N ARG A 99 -7.68 11.98 16.38
CA ARG A 99 -8.49 12.94 17.13
C ARG A 99 -9.90 12.43 17.46
N THR A 100 -10.41 11.46 16.70
CA THR A 100 -11.76 10.93 16.91
C THR A 100 -11.81 9.95 18.10
N TYR A 101 -10.69 9.34 18.50
CA TYR A 101 -10.65 8.37 19.60
C TYR A 101 -10.73 9.05 20.98
N LEU A 102 -10.04 10.18 21.16
CA LEU A 102 -9.99 10.90 22.45
C LEU A 102 -11.30 11.63 22.79
N ARG A 103 -12.16 11.92 21.80
CA ARG A 103 -13.48 12.53 22.05
C ARG A 103 -14.56 11.53 22.47
N ARG A 104 -14.33 10.22 22.26
CA ARG A 104 -15.37 9.19 22.49
C ARG A 104 -15.15 8.36 23.75
N THR A 105 -14.03 8.53 24.46
CA THR A 105 -13.70 7.76 25.67
C THR A 105 -13.62 8.58 26.96
N TRP A 106 -13.93 9.89 26.93
CA TRP A 106 -13.89 10.76 28.11
C TRP A 106 -15.10 11.70 28.29
N TYR A 107 -16.12 11.62 27.43
CA TYR A 107 -17.42 12.28 27.62
C TYR A 107 -18.54 11.29 27.27
N GLY A 108 -18.66 10.25 28.09
CA GLY A 108 -19.74 9.28 28.12
C GLY A 108 -19.92 8.82 29.56
#